data_AF-A0A6P1YIA6-F1
#
_entry.id   AF-A0A6P1YIA6-F1
#
_cell.length_a   1.000
_cell.length_b   1.000
_cell.length_c   1.000
_cell.angle_alpha   90.00
_cell.angle_beta   90.00
_cell.angle_gamma   90.00
#
_symmetry.space_group_name_H-M   'P 1'
#
loop_
_entity.id
_entity.type
_entity.pdbx_description
1 polymer ?
#
loop_
_entity_poly.entity_id
_entity_poly.type
_entity_poly.pdbx_seq_one_letter_code
_entity_poly.pdbx_strand_id
1 'polypeptide(L)'
;MSISKINNNINYYYTKNVNNKSLYKSKIRANHTCVSANTNNIWDEIRKKYDITNATFDEVKEISKKLYKAGEISLLELSIICLDPSKIPAVRRDRLLCAPREGGRHNWIKVFKDIADRSLSNNLIDAYKTDIKIVKIFEKLKR
;
A
#
# COMPACT_ATOMS: atom_id res chain seq x y z
N MET A 1 -55.19 9.22 11.89
CA MET A 1 -54.39 8.13 11.30
C MET A 1 -53.40 8.75 10.35
N SER A 2 -52.14 8.84 10.77
CA SER A 2 -51.07 9.53 10.03
C SER A 2 -50.23 8.49 9.28
N ILE A 3 -50.09 8.63 7.97
CA ILE A 3 -49.20 7.79 7.17
C ILE A 3 -47.89 8.56 6.98
N SER A 4 -46.85 8.13 7.70
CA SER A 4 -45.48 8.62 7.54
C SER A 4 -44.83 7.95 6.32
N LYS A 5 -44.48 8.76 5.31
CA LYS A 5 -43.52 8.38 4.27
C LYS A 5 -42.10 8.60 4.81
N ILE A 6 -41.33 7.53 4.94
CA ILE A 6 -39.91 7.58 5.32
C ILE A 6 -39.10 7.90 4.05
N ASN A 7 -38.60 9.13 3.95
CA ASN A 7 -37.55 9.52 3.01
C ASN A 7 -36.21 9.48 3.75
N ASN A 8 -35.41 8.42 3.54
CA ASN A 8 -34.03 8.37 4.02
C ASN A 8 -33.10 9.12 3.05
N ASN A 9 -32.92 10.43 3.28
CA ASN A 9 -31.81 11.19 2.70
C ASN A 9 -30.56 10.98 3.57
N ILE A 10 -29.57 10.27 3.02
CA ILE A 10 -28.24 10.10 3.62
C ILE A 10 -27.50 11.44 3.50
N ASN A 11 -27.19 12.04 4.64
CA ASN A 11 -26.51 13.33 4.75
C ASN A 11 -24.99 13.12 4.82
N TYR A 12 -24.24 13.65 3.84
CA TYR A 12 -22.78 13.74 3.92
C TYR A 12 -22.40 14.92 4.82
N TYR A 13 -21.71 14.67 5.93
CA TYR A 13 -21.19 15.73 6.79
C TYR A 13 -19.83 16.22 6.29
N TYR A 14 -19.83 17.38 5.62
CA TYR A 14 -18.66 18.26 5.58
C TYR A 14 -18.70 19.19 6.80
N THR A 15 -17.75 19.07 7.71
CA THR A 15 -17.61 20.02 8.83
C THR A 15 -16.55 21.06 8.50
N LYS A 16 -17.00 22.28 8.22
CA LYS A 16 -16.18 23.50 8.18
C LYS A 16 -16.07 24.01 9.62
N ASN A 17 -14.86 24.17 10.16
CA ASN A 17 -14.65 24.85 11.44
C ASN A 17 -13.59 25.94 11.29
N VAL A 18 -13.96 27.16 11.69
CA VAL A 18 -13.18 28.39 11.58
C VAL A 18 -12.77 28.83 12.97
N ASN A 19 -11.45 28.97 13.16
CA ASN A 19 -10.71 29.82 14.08
C ASN A 19 -11.17 29.96 15.55
N ASN A 20 -10.40 29.32 16.45
CA ASN A 20 -10.08 29.92 17.75
C ASN A 20 -8.55 29.97 17.95
N LYS A 21 -8.05 31.19 18.03
CA LYS A 21 -6.64 31.56 18.20
C LYS A 21 -6.29 31.38 19.69
N SER A 22 -5.54 30.35 20.02
CA SER A 22 -4.84 30.24 21.31
C SER A 22 -3.38 29.88 21.03
N LEU A 23 -2.52 30.80 21.43
CA LEU A 23 -1.06 30.73 21.35
C LEU A 23 -0.55 29.65 22.31
N TYR A 24 -0.25 28.46 21.80
CA TYR A 24 0.80 27.62 22.38
C TYR A 24 1.97 27.61 21.41
N LYS A 25 2.99 28.39 21.75
CA LYS A 25 4.28 28.44 21.05
C LYS A 25 5.07 27.19 21.44
N SER A 26 4.66 26.01 20.99
CA SER A 26 5.51 24.82 21.09
C SER A 26 6.58 24.93 20.01
N LYS A 27 7.79 25.29 20.44
CA LYS A 27 9.00 25.24 19.63
C LYS A 27 9.27 23.77 19.31
N ILE A 28 8.56 23.20 18.32
CA ILE A 28 8.89 21.89 17.76
C ILE A 28 10.18 22.11 17.01
N ARG A 29 11.30 21.88 17.71
CA ARG A 29 12.59 21.67 17.09
C ARG A 29 12.47 20.35 16.36
N ALA A 30 11.87 20.39 15.17
CA ALA A 30 11.98 19.31 14.22
C ALA A 30 13.47 19.26 13.90
N ASN A 31 14.19 18.38 14.60
CA ASN A 31 15.49 17.93 14.17
C ASN A 31 15.22 17.14 12.88
N HIS A 32 14.98 17.86 11.77
CA HIS A 32 15.44 17.40 10.49
C HIS A 32 16.96 17.37 10.64
N THR A 33 17.48 16.27 11.19
CA THR A 33 18.77 15.79 10.71
C THR A 33 18.56 15.59 9.22
N CYS A 34 18.90 16.63 8.46
CA CYS A 34 19.40 16.46 7.12
C CYS A 34 20.57 15.49 7.27
N VAL A 35 20.29 14.20 7.10
CA VAL A 35 21.32 13.19 6.91
C VAL A 35 21.93 13.54 5.56
N SER A 36 22.92 14.42 5.62
CA SER A 36 23.85 14.66 4.55
C SER A 36 24.55 13.34 4.22
N ALA A 37 24.49 12.97 2.94
CA ALA A 37 25.38 12.07 2.24
C ALA A 37 25.47 10.62 2.73
N ASN A 38 24.58 9.79 2.19
CA ASN A 38 25.05 8.71 1.31
C ASN A 38 24.06 8.61 0.16
N THR A 39 24.48 8.91 -1.06
CA THR A 39 23.78 8.52 -2.30
C THR A 39 23.89 7.01 -2.51
N ASN A 40 23.72 6.23 -1.44
CA ASN A 40 23.42 4.82 -1.57
C ASN A 40 21.97 4.76 -1.99
N ASN A 41 21.80 4.65 -3.30
CA ASN A 41 20.53 4.38 -3.93
C ASN A 41 19.85 3.22 -3.17
N ILE A 42 18.76 3.49 -2.43
CA ILE A 42 18.09 2.49 -1.59
C ILE A 42 17.71 1.25 -2.42
N TRP A 43 17.44 1.48 -3.70
CA TRP A 43 17.21 0.45 -4.71
C TRP A 43 18.42 -0.49 -4.86
N ASP A 44 19.66 0.02 -4.87
CA ASP A 44 20.86 -0.81 -4.96
C ASP A 44 21.10 -1.64 -3.69
N GLU A 45 20.84 -1.09 -2.51
CA GLU A 45 20.96 -1.84 -1.26
C GLU A 45 19.96 -2.99 -1.19
N ILE A 46 18.70 -2.71 -1.55
CA ILE A 46 17.63 -3.72 -1.60
C ILE A 46 17.95 -4.74 -2.69
N ARG A 47 18.33 -4.30 -3.89
CA ARG A 47 18.72 -5.18 -4.99
C ARG A 47 19.83 -6.10 -4.59
N LYS A 48 20.89 -5.64 -3.91
CA LYS A 48 22.03 -6.48 -3.47
C LYS A 48 21.66 -7.50 -2.39
N LYS A 49 20.68 -7.20 -1.54
CA LYS A 49 20.31 -8.08 -0.42
C LYS A 49 19.22 -9.07 -0.75
N TYR A 50 18.27 -8.72 -1.63
CA TYR A 50 17.10 -9.54 -1.93
C TYR A 50 16.95 -9.78 -3.42
N ASP A 51 16.38 -10.93 -3.77
CA ASP A 51 15.93 -11.23 -5.13
C ASP A 51 14.40 -11.30 -5.15
N ILE A 52 13.77 -10.31 -5.76
CA ILE A 52 12.30 -10.19 -5.82
C ILE A 52 11.65 -11.30 -6.65
N THR A 53 12.41 -11.96 -7.52
CA THR A 53 11.92 -13.08 -8.34
C THR A 53 11.97 -14.42 -7.61
N ASN A 54 12.66 -14.46 -6.48
CA ASN A 54 12.80 -15.62 -5.63
C ASN A 54 12.84 -15.15 -4.17
N ALA A 55 11.74 -14.62 -3.65
CA ALA A 55 11.63 -14.14 -2.26
C ALA A 55 10.45 -14.78 -1.53
N THR A 56 10.53 -14.81 -0.21
CA THR A 56 9.43 -15.14 0.70
C THR A 56 8.55 -13.91 0.95
N PHE A 57 7.33 -14.13 1.46
CA PHE A 57 6.42 -13.05 1.80
C PHE A 57 7.01 -12.10 2.87
N ASP A 58 7.72 -12.64 3.85
CA ASP A 58 8.36 -11.84 4.91
C ASP A 58 9.51 -10.98 4.38
N GLU A 59 10.32 -11.52 3.46
CA GLU A 59 11.35 -10.74 2.76
C GLU A 59 10.72 -9.59 1.96
N VAL A 60 9.65 -9.83 1.21
CA VAL A 60 8.95 -8.78 0.45
C VAL A 60 8.34 -7.73 1.36
N LYS A 61 7.76 -8.14 2.49
CA LYS A 61 7.26 -7.21 3.51
C LYS A 61 8.38 -6.33 4.07
N GLU A 62 9.58 -6.86 4.28
CA GLU A 62 10.73 -6.08 4.71
C GLU A 62 11.18 -5.09 3.62
N ILE A 63 11.23 -5.52 2.36
CA ILE A 63 11.54 -4.69 1.20
C ILE A 63 10.57 -3.51 1.11
N SER A 64 9.26 -3.78 1.14
CA SER A 64 8.23 -2.74 1.05
C SER A 64 8.30 -1.75 2.21
N LYS A 65 8.58 -2.21 3.43
CA LYS A 65 8.78 -1.31 4.58
C LYS A 65 9.99 -0.39 4.39
N LYS A 66 11.08 -0.87 3.80
CA LYS A 66 12.26 -0.05 3.50
C LYS A 66 11.96 0.97 2.42
N LEU A 67 11.31 0.57 1.33
CA LEU A 67 10.87 1.48 0.27
C LEU A 67 9.91 2.55 0.81
N TYR A 68 9.00 2.18 1.70
CA TYR A 68 8.06 3.12 2.32
C TYR A 68 8.79 4.16 3.18
N LYS A 69 9.74 3.71 4.02
CA LYS A 69 10.56 4.62 4.84
C LYS A 69 11.41 5.57 4.00
N ALA A 70 11.83 5.14 2.81
CA ALA A 70 12.56 5.97 1.85
C ALA A 70 11.64 6.92 1.06
N GLY A 71 10.32 6.81 1.19
CA GLY A 71 9.35 7.62 0.43
C GLY A 71 9.14 7.17 -1.02
N GLU A 72 9.66 6.00 -1.40
CA GLU A 72 9.57 5.45 -2.78
C GLU A 72 8.20 4.84 -3.09
N ILE A 73 7.49 4.39 -2.06
CA ILE A 73 6.13 3.84 -2.16
C ILE A 73 5.19 4.51 -1.17
N SER A 74 3.91 4.56 -1.52
CA SER A 74 2.85 5.07 -0.67
C SER A 74 2.38 4.04 0.36
N LEU A 75 1.63 4.53 1.36
CA LEU A 75 1.01 3.66 2.37
C LEU A 75 0.04 2.65 1.76
N LEU A 76 -0.64 3.01 0.66
CA LEU A 76 -1.56 2.12 -0.04
C LEU A 76 -0.83 0.95 -0.71
N GLU A 77 0.29 1.22 -1.37
CA GLU A 77 1.11 0.15 -1.96
C GLU A 77 1.67 -0.77 -0.87
N LEU A 78 2.16 -0.20 0.24
CA LEU A 78 2.62 -0.97 1.39
C LEU A 78 1.51 -1.87 1.95
N SER A 79 0.29 -1.34 2.10
CA SER A 79 -0.81 -2.09 2.71
C SER A 79 -1.27 -3.25 1.84
N ILE A 80 -1.32 -3.06 0.52
CA ILE A 80 -1.65 -4.13 -0.45
C ILE A 80 -0.57 -5.21 -0.44
N ILE A 81 0.71 -4.84 -0.45
CA ILE A 81 1.80 -5.82 -0.45
C ILE A 81 1.85 -6.62 0.86
N CYS A 82 1.61 -5.97 1.99
CA CYS A 82 1.68 -6.60 3.31
C CYS A 82 0.36 -7.29 3.73
N LEU A 83 -0.67 -7.26 2.88
CA LEU A 83 -1.98 -7.75 3.22
C LEU A 83 -1.94 -9.27 3.40
N ASP A 84 -2.28 -9.73 4.60
CA ASP A 84 -2.32 -11.15 4.93
C ASP A 84 -3.71 -11.71 4.63
N PRO A 85 -3.90 -12.50 3.56
CA PRO A 85 -5.19 -13.06 3.22
C PRO A 85 -5.74 -14.01 4.30
N SER A 86 -4.89 -14.61 5.14
CA SER A 86 -5.37 -15.46 6.25
C SER A 86 -6.13 -14.67 7.31
N LYS A 87 -5.85 -13.36 7.44
CA LYS A 87 -6.53 -12.47 8.41
C LYS A 87 -7.82 -11.88 7.85
N ILE A 88 -8.11 -12.13 6.57
CA ILE A 88 -9.31 -11.65 5.91
C ILE A 88 -10.40 -12.74 6.00
N PRO A 89 -11.63 -12.39 6.42
CA PRO A 89 -12.77 -13.32 6.41
C PRO A 89 -12.97 -13.93 5.01
N ALA A 90 -13.27 -15.23 4.94
CA ALA A 90 -13.42 -15.97 3.68
C ALA A 90 -14.36 -15.28 2.67
N VAL A 91 -15.46 -14.72 3.15
CA VAL A 91 -16.48 -13.98 2.36
C VAL A 91 -15.89 -12.78 1.60
N ARG A 92 -14.74 -12.26 2.04
CA ARG A 92 -14.02 -11.14 1.42
C ARG A 92 -12.76 -11.56 0.68
N ARG A 93 -12.29 -12.80 0.82
CA ARG A 93 -11.06 -13.28 0.18
C ARG A 93 -11.19 -13.35 -1.34
N ASP A 94 -12.32 -13.84 -1.85
CA ASP A 94 -12.53 -13.95 -3.30
C ASP A 94 -12.66 -12.58 -3.99
N ARG A 95 -13.05 -11.54 -3.23
CA ARG A 95 -13.13 -10.16 -3.72
C ARG A 95 -11.83 -9.38 -3.57
N LEU A 96 -10.91 -9.84 -2.73
CA LEU A 96 -9.62 -9.19 -2.51
C LEU A 96 -8.56 -9.98 -3.25
N LEU A 97 -8.13 -9.46 -4.40
CA LEU A 97 -7.04 -10.01 -5.19
C LEU A 97 -5.71 -9.83 -4.43
N CYS A 98 -5.53 -10.62 -3.38
CA CYS A 98 -4.37 -10.59 -2.52
C CYS A 98 -3.29 -11.50 -3.06
N ALA A 99 -2.05 -11.15 -2.76
CA ALA A 99 -0.96 -12.08 -2.98
C ALA A 99 -1.13 -13.33 -2.10
N PRO A 100 -0.85 -14.52 -2.64
CA PRO A 100 -0.94 -15.76 -1.89
C PRO A 100 0.03 -15.70 -0.70
N ARG A 101 -0.44 -16.11 0.46
CA ARG A 101 0.42 -16.35 1.64
C ARG A 101 1.09 -17.73 1.57
N GLU A 102 1.01 -18.40 0.42
CA GLU A 102 1.58 -19.74 0.27
C GLU A 102 3.04 -19.73 0.72
N GLY A 103 3.36 -20.63 1.64
CA GLY A 103 4.72 -20.79 2.11
C GLY A 103 5.66 -21.05 0.93
N GLY A 104 6.89 -20.59 1.05
CA GLY A 104 7.91 -20.76 0.02
C GLY A 104 8.34 -19.45 -0.63
N ARG A 105 9.16 -19.59 -1.66
CA ARG A 105 9.72 -18.48 -2.41
C ARG A 105 8.99 -18.34 -3.73
N HIS A 106 8.59 -17.12 -4.05
CA HIS A 106 7.78 -16.81 -5.21
C HIS A 106 8.44 -15.73 -6.05
N ASN A 107 8.07 -15.70 -7.33
CA ASN A 107 8.33 -14.57 -8.19
C ASN A 107 7.25 -13.52 -8.00
N TRP A 108 7.51 -12.53 -7.15
CA TRP A 108 6.52 -11.54 -6.77
C TRP A 108 6.13 -10.62 -7.91
N ILE A 109 6.99 -10.42 -8.91
CA ILE A 109 6.62 -9.70 -10.13
C ILE A 109 5.51 -10.45 -10.86
N LYS A 110 5.65 -11.78 -11.01
CA LYS A 110 4.63 -12.61 -11.66
C LYS A 110 3.34 -12.64 -10.84
N VAL A 111 3.44 -12.83 -9.53
CA VAL A 111 2.29 -12.82 -8.62
C VAL A 111 1.46 -11.54 -8.77
N PHE A 112 2.11 -10.37 -8.74
CA PHE A 112 1.42 -9.09 -8.88
C PHE A 112 0.93 -8.81 -10.30
N LYS A 113 1.56 -9.37 -11.34
CA LYS A 113 1.02 -9.36 -12.71
C LYS A 113 -0.27 -10.19 -12.81
N ASP A 114 -0.28 -11.40 -12.27
CA ASP A 114 -1.47 -12.26 -12.26
C ASP A 114 -2.61 -11.63 -11.43
N ILE A 115 -2.28 -10.87 -10.39
CA ILE A 115 -3.25 -10.05 -9.64
C ILE A 115 -3.79 -8.91 -10.51
N ALA A 116 -2.92 -8.14 -11.17
CA ALA A 116 -3.32 -7.06 -12.05
C ALA A 116 -4.22 -7.55 -13.19
N ASP A 117 -3.87 -8.67 -13.84
CA ASP A 117 -4.66 -9.24 -14.92
C ASP A 117 -6.05 -9.68 -14.45
N ARG A 118 -6.15 -10.23 -13.23
CA ARG A 118 -7.44 -10.53 -12.59
C ARG A 118 -8.22 -9.26 -12.22
N SER A 119 -7.55 -8.19 -11.79
CA SER A 119 -8.20 -6.90 -11.53
C SER A 119 -8.81 -6.36 -12.83
N LEU A 120 -8.06 -6.45 -13.93
CA LEU A 120 -8.52 -6.04 -15.25
C LEU A 120 -9.70 -6.90 -15.75
N SER A 121 -9.61 -8.23 -15.63
CA SER A 121 -10.68 -9.15 -16.08
C SER A 121 -12.00 -8.95 -15.32
N ASN A 122 -11.92 -8.49 -14.07
CA ASN A 122 -13.09 -8.18 -13.24
C ASN A 122 -13.55 -6.71 -13.35
N ASN A 123 -13.01 -5.95 -14.30
CA ASN A 123 -13.30 -4.52 -14.50
C ASN A 123 -13.00 -3.63 -13.28
N LEU A 124 -12.03 -4.03 -12.45
CA LEU A 124 -11.55 -3.29 -11.28
C LEU A 124 -10.39 -2.37 -11.68
N ILE A 125 -10.69 -1.32 -12.45
CA ILE A 125 -9.67 -0.47 -13.09
C ILE A 125 -8.75 0.24 -12.08
N ASP A 126 -9.27 0.69 -10.94
CA ASP A 126 -8.46 1.37 -9.91
C ASP A 126 -7.53 0.41 -9.16
N ALA A 127 -8.00 -0.82 -8.92
CA ALA A 127 -7.16 -1.89 -8.39
C ALA A 127 -6.04 -2.21 -9.39
N TYR A 128 -6.38 -2.43 -10.66
CA TYR A 128 -5.42 -2.68 -11.74
C TYR A 128 -4.32 -1.61 -11.82
N LYS A 129 -4.68 -0.33 -11.77
CA LYS A 129 -3.70 0.78 -11.77
C LYS A 129 -2.72 0.69 -10.60
N THR A 130 -3.23 0.32 -9.43
CA THR A 130 -2.42 0.18 -8.21
C THR A 130 -1.52 -1.06 -8.29
N ASP A 131 -2.05 -2.18 -8.76
CA ASP A 131 -1.32 -3.44 -8.92
C ASP A 131 -0.18 -3.29 -9.94
N ILE A 132 -0.45 -2.67 -11.09
CA ILE A 132 0.58 -2.36 -12.10
C ILE A 132 1.64 -1.40 -11.56
N LYS A 133 1.27 -0.46 -10.69
CA LYS A 133 2.25 0.41 -10.04
C LYS A 133 3.21 -0.40 -9.15
N ILE A 134 2.67 -1.37 -8.40
CA ILE A 134 3.47 -2.31 -7.59
C ILE A 134 4.39 -3.15 -8.48
N VAL A 135 3.88 -3.66 -9.61
CA VAL A 135 4.70 -4.40 -10.60
C VAL A 135 5.87 -3.54 -11.08
N LYS A 136 5.62 -2.27 -11.46
CA LYS A 136 6.68 -1.35 -11.89
C LYS A 136 7.73 -1.09 -10.79
N ILE A 137 7.29 -1.00 -9.54
CA ILE A 137 8.19 -0.87 -8.38
C ILE A 137 9.07 -2.12 -8.26
N PHE A 138 8.50 -3.31 -8.35
CA PHE A 138 9.27 -4.56 -8.26
C PHE A 138 10.15 -4.81 -9.48
N GLU A 139 9.76 -4.38 -10.67
CA GLU A 139 10.62 -4.46 -11.86
C GLU A 139 11.86 -3.59 -11.73
N LYS A 140 11.80 -2.43 -11.05
CA LYS A 140 13.00 -1.65 -10.70
C LYS A 140 13.97 -2.40 -9.78
N LEU A 141 13.46 -3.34 -8.97
CA LEU A 141 14.26 -4.20 -8.10
C LEU A 141 14.78 -5.46 -8.79
N LYS A 142 14.37 -5.72 -10.03
CA LYS A 142 14.89 -6.85 -10.79
C LYS A 142 16.36 -6.59 -11.11
N ARG A 143 17.22 -7.59 -10.86
CA ARG A 143 18.63 -7.59 -11.26
C ARG A 143 18.78 -7.97 -12.74
#